data_AF-A0A0Q4S5U4-F1
#
_entry.id   AF-A0A0Q4S5U4-F1
#
_cell.length_a   1.000
_cell.length_b   1.000
_cell.length_c   1.000
_cell.angle_alpha   90.00
_cell.angle_beta   90.00
_cell.angle_gamma   90.00
#
_symmetry.space_group_name_H-M   'P 1'
#
loop_
_entity.id
_entity.type
_entity.pdbx_description
1 polymer ?
#
loop_
_entity_poly.entity_id
_entity_poly.type
_entity_poly.pdbx_seq_one_letter_code
_entity_poly.pdbx_strand_id
1 'polypeptide(L)'
;MTDMRISGLMFDRGIDSITYAQQDAQAMLPERGESAPPDVGSRAQLSTLLDKPSIDDFLDTATRPQIANRDLLVPSRFREALDNTLQQLRDAAAQWQSPAGTEAPAQGRDDELRVLNRATRLLTEEVGLRDLVQMYRSALYQG
;
A
#
# COMPACT_ATOMS: atom_id res chain seq x y z
N MET A 1 60.97 -3.05 -23.72
CA MET A 1 62.00 -2.11 -24.20
C MET A 1 61.31 -0.91 -24.83
N THR A 2 61.22 0.19 -24.09
CA THR A 2 61.26 1.54 -24.69
C THR A 2 61.79 2.48 -23.62
N ASP A 3 62.94 3.07 -23.97
CA ASP A 3 63.90 3.78 -23.16
C ASP A 3 63.53 5.28 -23.20
N MET A 4 63.22 5.89 -22.06
CA MET A 4 63.09 7.35 -21.97
C MET A 4 64.43 7.93 -21.49
N ARG A 5 65.24 8.32 -22.46
CA ARG A 5 66.47 9.07 -22.24
C ARG A 5 66.13 10.46 -21.67
N ILE A 6 66.40 10.68 -20.39
CA ILE A 6 66.51 12.02 -19.83
C ILE A 6 67.89 12.54 -20.25
N SER A 7 67.90 13.41 -21.26
CA SER A 7 69.09 14.09 -21.73
C SER A 7 69.78 14.86 -20.60
N GLY A 8 71.00 14.43 -20.27
CA GLY A 8 72.07 15.38 -19.93
C GLY A 8 72.23 15.81 -18.48
N LEU A 9 72.03 14.95 -17.48
CA LEU A 9 72.44 15.25 -16.10
C LEU A 9 73.31 14.13 -15.52
N MET A 10 74.62 14.24 -15.72
CA MET A 10 75.64 13.47 -14.98
C MET A 10 75.95 14.24 -13.69
N PHE A 11 75.57 13.69 -12.53
CA PHE A 11 75.88 14.27 -11.22
C PHE A 11 77.13 13.60 -10.65
N ASP A 12 78.32 14.13 -10.96
CA ASP A 12 79.60 13.61 -10.44
C ASP A 12 80.34 14.60 -9.50
N ARG A 13 79.76 15.76 -9.22
CA ARG A 13 80.13 16.64 -8.09
C ARG A 13 78.87 17.30 -7.53
N GLY A 14 78.78 17.43 -6.21
CA GLY A 14 77.59 17.90 -5.48
C GLY A 14 77.07 19.26 -5.92
N ILE A 15 75.83 19.56 -5.53
CA ILE A 15 75.13 20.82 -5.83
C ILE A 15 75.79 21.95 -5.03
N ASP A 16 76.48 22.86 -5.73
CA ASP A 16 77.32 23.90 -5.09
C ASP A 16 76.59 25.24 -4.85
N SER A 17 75.35 25.40 -5.33
CA SER A 17 74.45 26.51 -4.93
C SER A 17 73.03 26.33 -5.49
N ILE A 18 72.02 26.85 -4.79
CA ILE A 18 70.64 26.98 -5.27
C ILE A 18 70.37 28.47 -5.45
N THR A 19 70.25 28.91 -6.69
CA THR A 19 69.85 30.28 -7.02
C THR A 19 68.35 30.32 -7.23
N TYR A 20 67.61 31.02 -6.35
CA TYR A 20 66.18 31.24 -6.53
C TYR A 20 65.96 32.22 -7.68
N ALA A 21 65.54 31.68 -8.83
CA ALA A 21 64.96 32.49 -9.88
C ALA A 21 63.62 33.03 -9.37
N GLN A 22 63.64 34.33 -9.07
CA GLN A 22 62.55 35.29 -9.15
C GLN A 22 61.12 34.73 -8.98
N GLN A 23 60.57 35.11 -7.84
CA GLN A 23 59.22 34.90 -7.36
C GLN A 23 58.18 35.58 -8.27
N ASP A 24 57.84 34.96 -9.40
CA ASP A 24 56.68 35.34 -10.23
C ASP A 24 56.12 34.14 -10.99
N ALA A 25 55.24 33.42 -10.30
CA ALA A 25 54.16 32.55 -10.77
C ALA A 25 53.98 31.43 -9.74
N GLN A 26 53.41 31.78 -8.59
CA GLN A 26 52.73 30.76 -7.80
C GLN A 26 51.67 30.17 -8.72
N ALA A 27 51.83 28.90 -9.12
CA ALA A 27 50.74 28.12 -9.67
C ALA A 27 49.69 28.01 -8.57
N MET A 28 48.76 28.96 -8.52
CA MET A 28 47.60 28.86 -7.67
C MET A 28 46.88 27.58 -8.08
N LEU A 29 46.68 26.67 -7.14
CA LEU A 29 45.76 25.57 -7.38
C LEU A 29 44.41 26.19 -7.78
N PRO A 30 43.72 25.66 -8.81
CA PRO A 30 42.41 26.17 -9.15
C PRO A 30 41.55 26.14 -7.89
N GLU A 31 40.99 27.29 -7.52
CA GLU A 31 40.08 27.34 -6.39
C GLU A 31 38.99 26.29 -6.63
N ARG A 32 38.70 25.47 -5.62
CA ARG A 32 37.45 24.71 -5.61
C ARG A 32 36.35 25.76 -5.55
N GLY A 33 35.88 26.18 -6.72
CA GLY A 33 34.57 26.77 -6.82
C GLY A 33 33.62 25.75 -6.22
N GLU A 34 33.03 26.06 -5.07
CA GLU A 34 31.82 25.41 -4.61
C GLU A 34 30.72 25.80 -5.60
N SER A 35 30.77 25.22 -6.80
CA SER A 35 29.65 25.25 -7.72
C SER A 35 28.49 24.59 -7.01
N ALA A 36 27.39 25.31 -6.85
CA ALA A 36 26.14 24.73 -6.35
C ALA A 36 25.88 23.41 -7.11
N PRO A 37 25.41 22.35 -6.43
CA PRO A 37 25.06 21.11 -7.10
C PRO A 37 24.17 21.43 -8.30
N PRO A 38 24.40 20.80 -9.47
CA PRO A 38 23.59 21.08 -10.65
C PRO A 38 22.10 20.88 -10.31
N ASP A 39 21.27 21.90 -10.58
CA ASP A 39 19.81 21.89 -10.34
C ASP A 39 19.06 20.81 -11.14
N VAL A 40 19.77 20.02 -11.95
CA VAL A 40 19.21 18.99 -12.81
C VAL A 40 18.96 17.72 -12.00
N GLY A 41 17.73 17.59 -11.50
CA GLY A 41 17.10 16.29 -11.29
C GLY A 41 17.07 15.74 -9.87
N SER A 42 17.59 16.45 -8.86
CA SER A 42 17.51 15.97 -7.45
C SER A 42 16.06 15.75 -7.01
N ARG A 43 15.15 16.66 -7.37
CA ARG A 43 13.70 16.53 -7.09
C ARG A 43 13.05 15.34 -7.82
N ALA A 44 13.44 15.09 -9.06
CA ALA A 44 12.90 13.98 -9.87
C ALA A 44 13.42 12.61 -9.39
N GLN A 45 14.67 12.55 -8.94
CA GLN A 45 15.25 11.34 -8.35
C GLN A 45 14.67 11.08 -6.96
N LEU A 46 14.46 12.12 -6.15
CA LEU A 46 13.81 12.01 -4.85
C LEU A 46 12.34 11.62 -4.98
N SER A 47 11.58 12.15 -5.95
CA SER A 47 10.20 11.70 -6.20
C SER A 47 10.18 10.23 -6.63
N THR A 48 11.13 9.78 -7.46
CA THR A 48 11.26 8.36 -7.85
C THR A 48 11.52 7.42 -6.66
N LEU A 49 12.16 7.92 -5.59
CA LEU A 49 12.41 7.15 -4.37
C LEU A 49 11.26 7.25 -3.35
N LEU A 50 10.62 8.42 -3.25
CA LEU A 50 9.53 8.69 -2.30
C LEU A 50 8.15 8.23 -2.80
N ASP A 51 7.95 8.14 -4.11
CA ASP A 51 6.72 7.61 -4.72
C ASP A 51 6.68 6.07 -4.71
N LYS A 52 7.72 5.41 -4.16
CA LYS A 52 7.70 3.96 -3.97
C LYS A 52 6.71 3.61 -2.86
N PRO A 53 5.76 2.69 -3.10
CA PRO A 53 4.83 2.27 -2.06
C PRO A 53 5.63 1.74 -0.88
N SER A 54 5.40 2.35 0.28
CA SER A 54 6.06 1.97 1.52
C SER A 54 5.50 0.64 2.04
N ILE A 55 6.20 0.05 3.02
CA ILE A 55 5.65 -1.09 3.75
C ILE A 55 4.34 -0.71 4.43
N ASP A 56 4.19 0.53 4.89
CA ASP A 56 2.96 1.02 5.50
C ASP A 56 1.80 1.07 4.49
N ASP A 57 2.05 1.48 3.24
CA ASP A 57 1.04 1.45 2.17
C ASP A 57 0.64 0.02 1.81
N PHE A 58 1.61 -0.90 1.80
CA PHE A 58 1.33 -2.32 1.59
C PHE A 58 0.49 -2.90 2.74
N LEU A 59 0.81 -2.57 3.98
CA LEU A 59 0.05 -3.02 5.14
C LEU A 59 -1.36 -2.42 5.17
N ASP A 60 -1.51 -1.13 4.86
CA ASP A 60 -2.84 -0.48 4.79
C ASP A 60 -3.70 -1.09 3.68
N THR A 61 -3.12 -1.38 2.52
CA THR A 61 -3.85 -2.05 1.43
C THR A 61 -4.18 -3.51 1.74
N ALA A 62 -3.29 -4.25 2.40
CA ALA A 62 -3.51 -5.64 2.77
C ALA A 62 -4.52 -5.80 3.92
N THR A 63 -4.58 -4.84 4.84
CA THR A 63 -5.47 -4.90 6.01
C THR A 63 -6.84 -4.30 5.76
N ARG A 64 -7.00 -3.48 4.71
CA ARG A 64 -8.31 -2.93 4.36
C ARG A 64 -9.26 -4.02 3.87
N PRO A 65 -10.44 -4.18 4.49
CA PRO A 65 -11.46 -5.05 3.94
C PRO A 65 -11.87 -4.54 2.56
N GLN A 66 -11.90 -5.42 1.57
CA GLN A 66 -12.39 -5.09 0.25
C GLN A 66 -13.91 -4.95 0.31
N ILE A 67 -14.38 -3.72 0.48
CA ILE A 67 -15.81 -3.42 0.54
C ILE A 67 -16.27 -3.04 -0.86
N ALA A 68 -16.98 -3.96 -1.52
CA ALA A 68 -17.50 -3.75 -2.87
C ALA A 68 -18.54 -2.60 -2.93
N ASN A 69 -19.36 -2.45 -1.89
CA ASN A 69 -20.35 -1.38 -1.80
C ASN A 69 -20.08 -0.50 -0.57
N ARG A 70 -19.59 0.72 -0.81
CA ARG A 70 -19.26 1.70 0.25
C ARG A 70 -20.47 2.15 1.05
N ASP A 71 -21.68 2.03 0.51
CA ASP A 71 -22.91 2.41 1.25
C ASP A 71 -23.12 1.53 2.47
N LEU A 72 -22.58 0.31 2.47
CA LEU A 72 -22.62 -0.61 3.63
C LEU A 72 -21.80 -0.11 4.84
N LEU A 73 -20.97 0.92 4.66
CA LEU A 73 -20.27 1.57 5.78
C LEU A 73 -21.20 2.47 6.60
N VAL A 74 -22.32 2.91 6.03
CA VAL A 74 -23.29 3.73 6.74
C VAL A 74 -24.20 2.82 7.57
N PRO A 75 -24.30 2.99 8.90
CA PRO A 75 -25.02 2.05 9.75
C PRO A 75 -26.49 1.83 9.37
N SER A 76 -27.19 2.89 8.94
CA SER A 76 -28.59 2.79 8.50
C SER A 76 -28.75 2.01 7.21
N ARG A 77 -27.90 2.27 6.22
CA ARG A 77 -27.86 1.55 4.93
C ARG A 77 -27.49 0.09 5.12
N PHE A 78 -26.57 -0.18 6.03
CA PHE A 78 -26.19 -1.54 6.37
C PHE A 78 -27.37 -2.31 6.98
N ARG A 79 -28.11 -1.71 7.93
CA ARG A 79 -29.32 -2.33 8.49
C ARG A 79 -30.38 -2.57 7.43
N GLU A 80 -30.67 -1.58 6.60
CA GLU A 80 -31.60 -1.70 5.48
C GLU A 80 -31.21 -2.84 4.52
N ALA A 81 -29.92 -2.96 4.18
CA ALA A 81 -29.42 -4.04 3.34
C ALA A 81 -29.54 -5.42 4.01
N LEU A 82 -29.28 -5.51 5.32
CA LEU A 82 -29.48 -6.75 6.07
C LEU A 82 -30.95 -7.17 6.10
N ASP A 83 -31.86 -6.26 6.40
CA ASP A 83 -33.29 -6.57 6.46
C ASP A 83 -33.82 -7.01 5.08
N ASN A 84 -33.39 -6.31 4.03
CA ASN A 84 -33.73 -6.67 2.64
C ASN A 84 -33.17 -8.04 2.23
N THR A 85 -31.92 -8.35 2.55
CA THR A 85 -31.32 -9.66 2.22
C THR A 85 -31.99 -10.80 2.99
N LEU A 86 -32.35 -10.56 4.25
CA LEU A 86 -33.08 -11.52 5.06
C LEU A 86 -34.47 -11.80 4.47
N GLN A 87 -35.20 -10.75 4.06
CA GLN A 87 -36.48 -10.91 3.39
C GLN A 87 -36.34 -11.68 2.07
N GLN A 88 -35.35 -11.35 1.24
CA GLN A 88 -35.08 -12.06 -0.02
C GLN A 88 -34.78 -13.55 0.21
N LEU A 89 -34.02 -13.90 1.26
CA LEU A 89 -33.76 -15.30 1.60
C LEU A 89 -35.03 -16.04 2.03
N ARG A 90 -35.91 -15.38 2.81
CA ARG A 90 -37.21 -15.96 3.19
C ARG A 90 -38.12 -16.17 1.98
N ASP A 91 -38.19 -15.18 1.10
CA ASP A 91 -39.00 -15.25 -0.11
C ASP A 91 -38.49 -16.34 -1.05
N ALA A 92 -37.17 -16.45 -1.21
CA ALA A 92 -36.56 -17.53 -1.94
C ALA A 92 -36.89 -18.90 -1.29
N ALA A 93 -36.76 -19.05 0.04
CA ALA A 93 -37.10 -20.31 0.72
C ALA A 93 -38.56 -20.73 0.45
N ALA A 94 -39.48 -19.78 0.49
CA ALA A 94 -40.91 -20.01 0.22
C ALA A 94 -41.17 -20.43 -1.24
N GLN A 95 -40.45 -19.82 -2.19
CA GLN A 95 -40.52 -20.21 -3.61
C GLN A 95 -40.02 -21.64 -3.81
N TRP A 96 -38.89 -22.00 -3.20
CA TRP A 96 -38.32 -23.35 -3.27
C TRP A 96 -39.16 -24.39 -2.50
N GLN A 97 -40.02 -24.00 -1.56
CA GLN A 97 -41.00 -24.90 -0.92
C GLN A 97 -42.28 -25.10 -1.74
N SER A 98 -42.59 -24.18 -2.66
CA SER A 98 -43.82 -24.23 -3.44
C SER A 98 -43.75 -25.28 -4.55
N PRO A 99 -44.63 -26.30 -4.59
CA PRO A 99 -44.52 -27.43 -5.52
C PRO A 99 -44.71 -27.06 -7.01
N ALA A 100 -45.07 -25.81 -7.33
CA ALA A 100 -45.50 -25.38 -8.65
C ALA A 100 -44.40 -24.84 -9.58
N GLY A 101 -43.15 -24.67 -9.13
CA GLY A 101 -42.21 -23.76 -9.81
C GLY A 101 -40.94 -24.31 -10.45
N THR A 102 -40.58 -25.59 -10.32
CA THR A 102 -39.22 -26.00 -10.73
C THR A 102 -39.12 -27.46 -11.15
N GLU A 103 -38.66 -27.70 -12.38
CA GLU A 103 -38.39 -29.02 -12.99
C GLU A 103 -37.11 -29.69 -12.43
N ALA A 104 -36.54 -29.15 -11.35
CA ALA A 104 -35.29 -29.64 -10.77
C ALA A 104 -35.47 -30.99 -10.04
N PRO A 105 -34.48 -31.91 -10.12
CA PRO A 105 -34.54 -33.19 -9.44
C PRO A 105 -34.69 -33.00 -7.92
N ALA A 106 -35.61 -33.76 -7.32
CA ALA A 106 -36.03 -33.62 -5.92
C ALA A 106 -34.88 -33.62 -4.89
N GLN A 107 -33.78 -34.32 -5.17
CA GLN A 107 -32.63 -34.39 -4.27
C GLN A 107 -31.83 -33.08 -4.16
N GLY A 108 -31.66 -32.32 -5.25
CA GLY A 108 -30.93 -31.04 -5.21
C GLY A 108 -31.72 -29.94 -4.49
N ARG A 109 -33.04 -29.98 -4.63
CA ARG A 109 -33.98 -29.01 -4.05
C ARG A 109 -33.98 -29.04 -2.52
N ASP A 110 -33.97 -30.23 -1.93
CA ASP A 110 -34.00 -30.39 -0.47
C ASP A 110 -32.70 -29.88 0.19
N ASP A 111 -31.56 -30.10 -0.46
CA ASP A 111 -30.27 -29.63 0.03
C ASP A 111 -30.13 -28.11 -0.09
N GLU A 112 -30.58 -27.51 -1.20
CA GLU A 112 -30.64 -26.05 -1.36
C GLU A 112 -31.57 -25.41 -0.33
N LEU A 113 -32.75 -26.00 -0.09
CA LEU A 113 -33.67 -25.54 0.95
C LEU A 113 -33.03 -25.59 2.35
N ARG A 114 -32.27 -26.64 2.67
CA ARG A 114 -31.56 -26.73 3.96
C ARG A 114 -30.51 -25.63 4.09
N VAL A 115 -29.75 -25.38 3.03
CA VAL A 115 -28.75 -24.30 2.99
C VAL A 115 -29.42 -22.95 3.18
N LEU A 116 -30.54 -22.69 2.50
CA LEU A 116 -31.28 -21.44 2.61
C LEU A 116 -31.86 -21.21 4.01
N ASN A 117 -32.45 -22.25 4.61
CA ASN A 117 -32.97 -22.18 5.98
C ASN A 117 -31.85 -21.95 7.00
N ARG A 118 -30.70 -22.60 6.81
CA ARG A 118 -29.51 -22.35 7.64
C ARG A 118 -29.01 -20.93 7.49
N ALA A 119 -28.90 -20.42 6.27
CA ALA A 119 -28.48 -19.04 6.01
C ALA A 119 -29.44 -18.03 6.64
N THR A 120 -30.75 -18.25 6.52
CA THR A 120 -31.79 -17.40 7.14
C THR A 120 -31.65 -17.37 8.66
N ARG A 121 -31.43 -18.54 9.29
CA ARG A 121 -31.22 -18.64 10.73
C ARG A 121 -29.96 -17.88 11.17
N LEU A 122 -28.83 -18.12 10.51
CA LEU A 122 -27.56 -17.44 10.83
C LEU A 122 -27.70 -15.91 10.70
N LEU A 123 -28.33 -15.44 9.62
CA LEU A 123 -28.52 -14.00 9.41
C LEU A 123 -29.45 -13.38 10.46
N THR A 124 -30.48 -14.13 10.90
CA THR A 124 -31.37 -13.68 11.99
C THR A 124 -30.62 -13.56 13.31
N GLU A 125 -29.75 -14.52 13.63
CA GLU A 125 -28.91 -14.48 14.83
C GLU A 125 -27.96 -13.27 14.78
N GLU A 126 -27.32 -12.99 13.64
CA GLU A 126 -26.46 -11.82 13.43
C GLU A 126 -27.20 -10.49 13.63
N VAL A 127 -28.44 -10.36 13.12
CA VAL A 127 -29.28 -9.18 13.35
C VAL A 127 -29.53 -9.00 14.84
N GLY A 128 -29.91 -10.06 15.55
CA GLY A 128 -30.16 -10.01 17.00
C GLY A 128 -28.92 -9.61 17.81
N LEU A 129 -27.73 -10.09 17.44
CA LEU A 129 -26.47 -9.70 18.09
C LEU A 129 -26.18 -8.21 17.90
N ARG A 130 -26.44 -7.67 16.71
CA ARG A 130 -26.24 -6.24 16.42
C ARG A 130 -27.22 -5.36 17.18
N ASP A 131 -28.46 -5.78 17.32
CA ASP A 131 -29.46 -5.08 18.12
C ASP A 131 -29.05 -5.04 19.60
N LEU A 132 -28.55 -6.16 20.11
CA LEU A 132 -28.04 -6.27 21.47
C LEU A 132 -26.83 -5.35 21.69
N VAL A 133 -25.87 -5.29 20.75
CA VAL A 133 -24.75 -4.34 20.81
C VAL A 133 -25.25 -2.90 20.79
N GLN A 134 -26.23 -2.58 19.95
CA GLN A 134 -26.80 -1.23 19.90
C GLN A 134 -27.48 -0.84 21.22
N MET A 135 -28.21 -1.77 21.84
CA MET A 135 -28.84 -1.59 23.15
C MET A 135 -27.79 -1.30 24.24
N TYR A 136 -26.73 -2.11 24.32
CA TYR A 136 -25.64 -1.88 25.27
C TYR A 136 -24.95 -0.54 25.03
N ARG A 137 -24.73 -0.18 23.76
CA ARG A 137 -24.14 1.11 23.42
C ARG A 137 -25.04 2.27 23.87
N SER A 138 -26.36 2.19 23.68
CA SER A 138 -27.27 3.22 24.16
C SER A 138 -27.31 3.30 25.69
N ALA A 139 -27.27 2.16 26.39
CA ALA A 139 -27.26 2.14 27.85
C ALA A 139 -25.98 2.79 28.41
N LEU A 140 -24.83 2.56 27.78
CA LEU A 140 -23.56 3.19 28.16
C LEU A 140 -23.55 4.71 27.97
N TYR A 141 -24.25 5.23 26.96
CA TYR A 141 -24.34 6.68 26.73
C TYR A 141 -25.42 7.38 27.56
N GLN A 142 -26.29 6.61 28.24
CA GLN A 142 -27.35 7.13 29.11
C GLN A 142 -26.94 7.21 30.58
N GLY A 143 -25.79 6.62 30.96
CA GLY A 143 -25.17 6.73 32.28
C GLY A 143 -24.07 7.79 32.30
#